data_AF-A0A2H3E602-F1
#
_entry.id   AF-A0A2H3E602-F1
#
_cell.length_a   1.000
_cell.length_b   1.000
_cell.length_c   1.000
_cell.angle_alpha   90.00
_cell.angle_beta   90.00
_cell.angle_gamma   90.00
#
_symmetry.space_group_name_H-M   'P 1'
#
loop_
_entity.id
_entity.type
_entity.pdbx_description
1 polymer ?
#
loop_
_entity_poly.entity_id
_entity_poly.type
_entity_poly.pdbx_seq_one_letter_code
_entity_poly.pdbx_strand_id
1 'polypeptide(L)'
;MPPPGGFESVKYKRNLPFRGPGALAILGGVTLVSAYGFYRLGKGNLEKRELEREKVWSRIHLVPLLLAEGDRAAYARHQADVALEKAIMKDVAGWEVRVCLEPMKP
;
A
#
# COMPACT_ATOMS: atom_id res chain seq x y z
N MET A 1 29.33 78.57 25.88
CA MET A 1 30.04 77.46 25.21
C MET A 1 29.84 76.20 26.02
N PRO A 2 29.68 75.01 25.40
CA PRO A 2 29.60 73.76 26.16
C PRO A 2 30.93 73.49 26.88
N PRO A 3 30.89 72.91 28.11
CA PRO A 3 32.08 72.66 28.91
C PRO A 3 33.02 71.63 28.25
N PRO A 4 34.35 71.79 28.43
CA PRO A 4 35.35 70.89 27.83
C PRO A 4 35.24 69.50 28.46
N GLY A 5 34.83 68.50 27.67
CA GLY A 5 34.63 67.11 28.12
C GLY A 5 33.84 66.23 27.15
N GLY A 6 33.01 66.83 26.30
CA GLY A 6 32.22 66.08 25.29
C GLY A 6 31.14 65.17 25.91
N PHE A 7 30.29 64.58 25.05
CA PHE A 7 29.28 63.59 25.47
C PHE A 7 29.78 62.17 25.21
N GLU A 8 29.33 61.22 26.03
CA GLU A 8 29.62 59.80 25.82
C GLU A 8 29.06 59.28 24.49
N SER A 9 29.76 58.32 23.89
CA SER A 9 29.33 57.73 22.62
C SER A 9 28.09 56.86 22.82
N VAL A 10 26.94 57.33 22.32
CA VAL A 10 25.69 56.56 22.31
C VAL A 10 25.77 55.47 21.23
N LYS A 11 25.62 54.20 21.64
CA LYS A 11 25.57 53.07 20.71
C LYS A 11 24.22 53.06 19.96
N TYR A 12 24.19 53.71 18.80
CA TYR A 12 23.01 53.79 17.94
C TYR A 12 22.73 52.50 17.15
N LYS A 13 23.72 51.59 17.03
CA LYS A 13 23.59 50.35 16.24
C LYS A 13 23.01 49.22 17.09
N ARG A 14 22.06 48.49 16.49
CA ARG A 14 21.46 47.29 17.09
C ARG A 14 22.48 46.14 17.08
N ASN A 15 22.97 45.76 18.27
CA ASN A 15 23.86 44.62 18.45
C ASN A 15 23.05 43.35 18.80
N LEU A 16 22.52 42.68 17.77
CA LEU A 16 21.87 41.38 17.95
C LEU A 16 22.87 40.26 17.58
N PRO A 17 23.23 39.36 18.52
CA PRO A 17 24.09 38.24 18.20
C PRO A 17 23.36 37.22 17.32
N PHE A 18 24.02 36.74 16.26
CA PHE A 18 23.53 35.61 15.48
C PHE A 18 23.63 34.33 16.32
N ARG A 19 22.55 34.02 17.06
CA ARG A 19 22.39 32.77 17.80
C ARG A 19 21.74 31.73 16.91
N GLY A 20 22.54 30.79 16.41
CA GLY A 20 22.05 29.62 15.70
C GLY A 20 23.17 28.83 15.03
N PRO A 21 22.94 27.54 14.74
CA PRO A 21 23.85 26.78 13.90
C PRO A 21 23.92 27.40 12.50
N GLY A 22 25.12 27.48 11.93
CA GLY A 22 25.31 28.01 10.58
C GLY A 22 24.56 27.17 9.53
N ALA A 23 24.28 27.76 8.36
CA ALA A 23 23.51 27.11 7.29
C ALA A 23 24.08 25.72 6.91
N LEU A 24 25.40 25.59 6.85
CA LEU A 24 26.07 24.32 6.56
C LEU A 24 25.84 23.25 7.64
N ALA A 25 25.77 23.66 8.91
CA ALA A 25 25.49 22.73 10.00
C ALA A 25 24.05 22.20 9.93
N ILE A 26 23.09 23.06 9.57
CA ILE A 26 21.68 22.67 9.37
C ILE A 26 21.57 21.72 8.17
N LEU A 27 22.16 22.08 7.03
CA LEU A 27 22.14 21.23 5.83
C LEU A 27 22.84 19.89 6.06
N GLY A 28 23.98 19.89 6.75
CA GLY A 28 24.69 18.66 7.13
C GLY A 28 23.86 17.79 8.07
N GLY A 29 23.22 18.38 9.07
CA GLY A 29 22.34 17.65 9.99
C GLY A 29 21.16 16.99 9.28
N VAL A 30 20.46 17.74 8.43
CA VAL A 30 19.30 17.22 7.67
C VAL A 30 19.71 16.11 6.71
N THR A 31 20.82 16.29 5.99
CA THR A 31 21.31 15.29 5.04
C THR A 31 21.74 14.00 5.74
N LEU A 32 22.44 14.08 6.88
CA LEU A 32 22.81 12.92 7.67
C LEU A 32 21.61 12.16 8.23
N VAL A 33 20.64 12.87 8.82
CA VAL A 33 19.41 12.25 9.35
C VAL A 33 18.62 11.58 8.23
N SER A 34 18.51 12.23 7.08
CA SER A 34 17.82 11.68 5.91
C SER A 34 18.52 10.43 5.38
N ALA A 35 19.85 10.48 5.19
CA ALA A 35 20.62 9.35 4.71
C ALA A 35 20.51 8.14 5.65
N TYR A 36 20.60 8.37 6.97
CA TYR A 36 20.40 7.32 7.96
C TYR A 36 18.96 6.76 7.94
N GLY A 37 17.96 7.62 7.80
CA GLY A 37 16.56 7.22 7.65
C GLY A 37 16.36 6.29 6.45
N PHE A 38 16.89 6.65 5.29
CA PHE A 38 16.81 5.81 4.09
C PHE A 38 17.55 4.49 4.23
N TYR A 39 18.71 4.47 4.92
CA TYR A 39 19.41 3.23 5.22
C TYR A 39 18.57 2.26 6.05
N ARG A 40 17.96 2.74 7.14
CA ARG A 40 17.09 1.92 8.00
C ARG A 40 15.84 1.45 7.26
N LEU A 41 15.22 2.32 6.46
CA LEU A 41 14.07 1.97 5.62
C LEU A 41 14.42 0.88 4.61
N GLY A 42 15.59 0.96 3.98
CA GLY A 42 16.08 -0.06 3.05
C GLY A 42 16.17 -1.45 3.70
N LYS A 43 16.71 -1.52 4.93
CA LYS A 43 16.76 -2.77 5.70
C LYS A 43 15.37 -3.32 6.02
N GLY A 44 14.45 -2.47 6.51
CA GLY A 44 13.08 -2.90 6.80
C GLY A 44 12.29 -3.33 5.56
N ASN A 45 12.58 -2.74 4.39
CA ASN A 45 11.94 -3.14 3.13
C ASN A 45 12.41 -4.51 2.64
N LEU A 46 13.62 -4.93 2.97
CA LEU A 46 14.06 -6.30 2.71
C LEU A 46 13.23 -7.26 3.57
N GLU A 47 13.25 -7.09 4.89
CA GLU A 47 12.51 -7.93 5.83
C GLU A 47 11.02 -8.07 5.46
N LYS A 48 10.38 -6.97 5.05
CA LYS A 48 8.99 -7.00 4.57
C LYS A 48 8.79 -7.87 3.33
N ARG A 49 9.73 -7.87 2.39
CA ARG A 49 9.66 -8.74 1.19
C ARG A 49 9.79 -10.21 1.56
N GLU A 50 10.62 -10.54 2.55
CA GLU A 50 10.69 -11.90 3.07
C GLU A 50 9.35 -12.31 3.72
N LEU A 51 8.75 -11.46 4.56
CA LEU A 51 7.44 -11.73 5.17
C LEU A 51 6.32 -11.88 4.12
N GLU A 52 6.33 -11.05 3.08
CA GLU A 52 5.37 -11.16 1.97
C GLU A 52 5.56 -12.47 1.20
N ARG A 53 6.81 -12.90 1.00
CA ARG A 53 7.11 -14.19 0.37
C ARG A 53 6.57 -15.35 1.19
N GLU A 54 6.76 -15.34 2.50
CA GLU A 54 6.21 -16.35 3.42
C GLU A 54 4.67 -16.37 3.37
N LYS A 55 4.04 -15.19 3.36
CA LYS A 55 2.57 -15.06 3.22
C LYS A 55 2.07 -15.62 1.88
N VAL A 56 2.75 -15.35 0.78
CA VAL A 56 2.40 -15.89 -0.53
C VAL A 56 2.58 -17.40 -0.55
N TRP A 57 3.68 -17.90 0.03
CA TRP A 57 3.93 -19.34 0.15
C TRP A 57 2.83 -20.05 0.94
N SER A 58 2.43 -19.54 2.10
CA SER A 58 1.32 -20.15 2.86
C SER A 58 0.02 -20.17 2.05
N ARG A 59 -0.27 -19.10 1.28
CA ARG A 59 -1.45 -19.06 0.42
C ARG A 59 -1.39 -20.10 -0.70
N ILE A 60 -0.27 -20.27 -1.40
CA ILE A 60 -0.13 -21.26 -2.49
C ILE A 60 -0.49 -22.67 -2.01
N HIS A 61 -0.15 -23.02 -0.77
CA HIS A 61 -0.45 -24.33 -0.20
C HIS A 61 -1.92 -24.50 0.21
N LEU A 62 -2.59 -23.41 0.62
CA LEU A 62 -4.00 -23.43 1.03
C LEU A 62 -4.98 -23.28 -0.14
N VAL A 63 -4.57 -22.58 -1.21
CA VAL A 63 -5.43 -22.30 -2.38
C VAL A 63 -6.07 -23.55 -2.98
N PRO A 64 -5.36 -24.68 -3.19
CA PRO A 64 -5.98 -25.88 -3.76
C PRO A 64 -7.13 -26.42 -2.93
N LEU A 65 -7.02 -26.39 -1.60
CA LEU A 65 -8.08 -26.84 -0.70
C LEU A 65 -9.30 -25.91 -0.75
N LEU A 66 -9.07 -24.59 -0.73
CA LEU A 66 -10.15 -23.60 -0.82
C LEU A 66 -10.85 -23.64 -2.19
N LEU A 67 -10.07 -23.84 -3.26
CA LEU A 67 -10.60 -23.99 -4.62
C LEU A 67 -11.49 -25.23 -4.72
N ALA A 68 -11.04 -26.36 -4.16
CA ALA A 68 -11.83 -27.60 -4.16
C ALA A 68 -13.15 -27.45 -3.38
N GLU A 69 -13.18 -26.71 -2.28
CA GLU A 69 -14.43 -26.39 -1.57
C GLU A 69 -15.35 -25.48 -2.40
N GLY A 70 -14.79 -24.46 -3.04
CA GLY A 70 -15.51 -23.58 -3.96
C GLY A 70 -16.14 -24.34 -5.13
N ASP A 71 -15.38 -25.23 -5.76
CA ASP A 71 -15.82 -26.04 -6.90
C ASP A 71 -16.98 -26.98 -6.50
N ARG A 72 -16.94 -27.58 -5.31
CA ARG A 72 -18.05 -28.41 -4.80
C ARG A 72 -19.34 -27.61 -4.62
N ALA A 73 -19.24 -26.41 -4.04
CA ALA A 73 -20.40 -25.55 -3.83
C ALA A 73 -20.96 -25.02 -5.16
N ALA A 74 -20.10 -24.64 -6.09
CA ALA A 74 -20.48 -24.19 -7.43
C ALA A 74 -21.20 -25.31 -8.21
N TYR A 75 -20.65 -26.53 -8.17
CA TYR A 75 -21.26 -27.70 -8.80
C TYR A 75 -22.66 -27.98 -8.25
N ALA A 76 -22.83 -27.94 -6.92
CA ALA A 76 -24.14 -28.19 -6.29
C ALA A 76 -25.20 -27.17 -6.74
N ARG A 77 -24.86 -25.89 -6.78
CA ARG A 77 -25.75 -24.83 -7.28
C ARG A 77 -26.09 -25.03 -8.74
N HIS A 78 -25.09 -25.31 -9.56
CA HIS A 78 -25.29 -25.57 -10.98
C HIS A 78 -26.24 -26.75 -11.22
N GLN A 79 -26.12 -27.84 -10.47
CA GLN A 79 -27.05 -28.97 -10.59
C GLN A 79 -28.49 -28.60 -10.22
N ALA A 80 -28.67 -27.75 -9.19
CA ALA A 80 -29.99 -27.23 -8.85
C ALA A 80 -30.57 -26.36 -9.98
N ASP A 81 -29.76 -25.47 -10.57
CA ASP A 81 -30.17 -24.61 -11.68
C ASP A 81 -30.56 -25.43 -12.91
N VAL A 82 -29.77 -26.46 -13.26
CA VAL A 82 -30.08 -27.39 -14.35
C VAL A 82 -31.39 -28.15 -14.10
N ALA A 83 -31.65 -28.57 -12.86
CA ALA A 83 -32.89 -29.24 -12.50
C ALA A 83 -34.10 -28.31 -12.61
N LEU A 84 -33.94 -27.04 -12.20
CA LEU A 84 -34.98 -26.02 -12.34
C LEU A 84 -35.24 -25.69 -13.80
N GLU A 85 -34.19 -25.52 -14.61
CA GLU A 85 -34.30 -25.23 -16.04
C GLU A 85 -35.05 -26.34 -16.77
N LYS A 86 -34.72 -27.61 -16.50
CA LYS A 86 -35.44 -28.79 -17.01
C LYS A 86 -36.93 -28.76 -16.68
N ALA A 87 -37.27 -28.38 -15.45
CA ALA A 87 -38.66 -28.36 -15.00
C ALA A 87 -39.47 -27.23 -15.66
N ILE A 88 -38.84 -26.05 -15.86
CA ILE A 88 -39.49 -24.87 -16.42
C ILE A 88 -39.60 -24.96 -17.96
N MET A 89 -38.56 -25.44 -18.65
CA MET A 89 -38.44 -25.37 -20.11
C MET A 89 -38.91 -26.64 -20.85
N LYS A 90 -39.61 -27.55 -20.16
CA LYS A 90 -40.12 -28.80 -20.72
C LYS A 90 -41.07 -28.63 -21.92
N ASP A 91 -41.77 -27.50 -22.01
CA ASP A 91 -42.82 -27.25 -23.00
C ASP A 91 -42.32 -26.44 -24.22
N VAL A 92 -41.05 -26.03 -24.22
CA VAL A 92 -40.46 -25.21 -25.28
C VAL A 92 -39.77 -26.11 -26.30
N ALA A 93 -40.30 -26.15 -27.54
CA ALA A 93 -39.74 -26.96 -28.61
C ALA A 93 -38.34 -26.46 -29.03
N GLY A 94 -37.34 -27.35 -28.99
CA GLY A 94 -35.96 -27.06 -29.38
C GLY A 94 -35.06 -26.51 -28.27
N TRP A 95 -35.52 -26.47 -27.02
CA TRP A 95 -34.71 -26.00 -25.89
C TRP A 95 -33.74 -27.10 -25.40
N GLU A 96 -32.44 -26.79 -25.42
CA GLU A 96 -31.39 -27.64 -24.84
C GLU A 96 -30.99 -27.10 -23.47
N VAL A 97 -31.00 -27.98 -22.47
CA VAL A 97 -30.64 -27.60 -21.10
C VAL A 97 -29.14 -27.37 -21.01
N ARG A 98 -28.72 -26.33 -20.30
CA ARG A 98 -27.31 -26.02 -20.07
C ARG A 98 -26.53 -27.23 -19.54
N VAL A 99 -25.50 -27.64 -20.29
CA VAL A 99 -24.53 -28.65 -19.86
C VAL A 99 -23.21 -27.95 -19.51
N CYS A 100 -22.63 -28.33 -18.38
CA CYS A 100 -21.51 -27.64 -17.75
C CYS A 100 -20.20 -27.56 -18.59
N LEU A 101 -20.15 -28.22 -19.76
CA LEU A 101 -18.96 -28.37 -20.61
C LEU A 101 -19.12 -27.79 -22.03
N GLU A 102 -20.30 -27.27 -22.39
CA GLU A 102 -20.50 -26.66 -23.71
C GLU A 102 -20.55 -25.13 -23.62
N PRO A 103 -19.66 -24.42 -24.35
CA PRO A 103 -19.82 -22.98 -24.51
C PRO A 103 -21.11 -22.69 -25.29
N MET A 104 -21.79 -21.60 -24.92
CA MET A 104 -22.99 -21.09 -25.61
C MET A 104 -22.78 -21.12 -27.13
N LYS A 105 -23.57 -21.93 -27.82
CA LYS A 105 -23.67 -21.89 -29.27
C LYS A 105 -24.32 -20.55 -29.65
N PRO A 106 -23.72 -19.77 -30.58
CA PRO A 106 -24.23 -18.45 -30.94
C PRO A 106 -25.64 -18.52 -31.55
#